data_AF-A0A2E3P4M7-F1
#
_entry.id   AF-A0A2E3P4M7-F1
#
_cell.length_a   1.000
_cell.length_b   1.000
_cell.length_c   1.000
_cell.angle_alpha   90.00
_cell.angle_beta   90.00
_cell.angle_gamma   90.00
#
_symmetry.space_group_name_H-M   'P 1'
#
loop_
_entity.id
_entity.type
_entity.pdbx_description
1 polymer ?
#
loop_
_entity_poly.entity_id
_entity_poly.type
_entity_poly.pdbx_seq_one_letter_code
_entity_poly.pdbx_strand_id
1 'polypeptide(L)'
;MNGEMMLKQAAAIVGNRRETYGEPSASMTAIAKRWSITLGQPITPSQVALCLIDLKLARLAHDPGHLDSMIDVAGYAAVLKEVSR
;
A
#
# COMPACT_ATOMS: atom_id res chain seq x y z
N MET A 1 -11.60 -5.88 -17.16
CA MET A 1 -11.55 -4.50 -16.63
C MET A 1 -10.42 -3.76 -17.33
N ASN A 2 -10.63 -2.51 -17.75
CA ASN A 2 -9.55 -1.69 -18.35
C ASN A 2 -8.80 -0.90 -17.26
N GLY A 3 -7.68 -0.27 -17.63
CA GLY A 3 -6.83 0.46 -16.67
C GLY A 3 -7.54 1.62 -15.96
N GLU A 4 -8.40 2.36 -16.66
CA GLU A 4 -9.15 3.47 -16.05
C GLU A 4 -10.12 3.00 -14.96
N MET A 5 -10.87 1.92 -15.22
CA MET A 5 -11.76 1.31 -14.23
C MET A 5 -10.98 0.77 -13.03
N MET A 6 -9.80 0.18 -13.27
CA MET A 6 -8.91 -0.30 -12.21
C MET A 6 -8.47 0.83 -11.27
N LEU A 7 -8.06 1.97 -11.83
CA LEU A 7 -7.65 3.13 -11.05
C LEU A 7 -8.80 3.72 -10.22
N LYS A 8 -10.02 3.78 -10.79
CA LYS A 8 -11.23 4.18 -10.05
C LYS A 8 -11.53 3.24 -8.88
N GLN A 9 -11.39 1.93 -9.09
CA GLN A 9 -11.56 0.93 -8.03
C GLN A 9 -10.49 1.08 -6.94
N ALA A 10 -9.22 1.27 -7.30
CA ALA A 10 -8.14 1.51 -6.34
C ALA A 10 -8.41 2.76 -5.49
N ALA A 11 -8.84 3.87 -6.12
CA ALA A 11 -9.21 5.10 -5.42
C ALA A 11 -10.37 4.90 -4.44
N ALA A 12 -11.41 4.16 -4.86
CA ALA A 12 -12.55 3.83 -3.99
C ALA A 12 -12.12 2.99 -2.77
N ILE A 13 -11.24 2.00 -2.96
CA ILE A 13 -10.71 1.19 -1.86
C ILE A 13 -9.92 2.06 -0.89
N VAL A 14 -9.04 2.95 -1.37
CA VAL A 14 -8.30 3.88 -0.52
C VAL A 14 -9.25 4.79 0.27
N GLY A 15 -10.30 5.31 -0.37
CA GLY A 15 -11.34 6.10 0.29
C GLY A 15 -12.05 5.32 1.41
N ASN A 16 -12.56 4.13 1.11
CA ASN A 16 -13.26 3.28 2.09
C ASN A 16 -12.35 2.90 3.27
N ARG A 17 -11.06 2.61 2.99
CA ARG A 17 -10.06 2.32 4.04
C ARG A 17 -9.84 3.55 4.92
N ARG A 18 -9.80 4.75 4.36
CA ARG A 18 -9.68 6.00 5.12
C ARG A 18 -10.86 6.22 6.04
N GLU A 19 -12.08 5.98 5.56
CA GLU A 19 -13.29 6.08 6.40
C GLU A 19 -13.28 5.09 7.56
N THR A 20 -12.75 3.88 7.31
CA THR A 20 -12.74 2.80 8.31
C THR A 20 -11.61 2.93 9.34
N TYR A 21 -10.40 3.29 8.88
CA TYR A 21 -9.17 3.22 9.68
C TYR A 21 -8.53 4.59 9.94
N GLY A 22 -9.08 5.67 9.38
CA GLY A 22 -8.50 7.00 9.42
C GLY A 22 -7.38 7.20 8.40
N GLU A 23 -6.60 8.26 8.61
CA GLU A 23 -5.53 8.68 7.69
C GLU A 23 -4.49 7.56 7.44
N PRO A 24 -4.10 7.27 6.18
CA PRO A 24 -3.08 6.28 5.87
C PRO A 24 -1.75 6.52 6.58
N SER A 25 -1.40 7.80 6.80
CA SER A 25 -0.19 8.21 7.54
C SER A 25 -0.14 7.64 8.96
N ALA A 26 -1.28 7.55 9.65
CA ALA A 26 -1.36 6.96 10.98
C ALA A 26 -1.05 5.45 10.95
N SER A 27 -1.66 4.74 10.00
CA SER A 27 -1.44 3.30 9.82
C SER A 27 0.01 2.99 9.42
N MET A 28 0.55 3.69 8.42
CA MET A 28 1.93 3.48 7.98
C MET A 28 2.93 3.83 9.07
N THR A 29 2.68 4.87 9.87
CA THR A 29 3.52 5.22 11.03
C THR A 29 3.48 4.14 12.11
N ALA A 30 2.31 3.58 12.41
CA ALA A 30 2.18 2.50 13.38
C ALA A 30 2.94 1.25 12.92
N ILE A 31 2.82 0.87 11.65
CA ILE A 31 3.54 -0.27 11.08
C ILE A 31 5.05 -0.01 11.11
N ALA A 32 5.49 1.18 10.68
CA ALA A 32 6.90 1.56 10.67
C ALA A 32 7.54 1.43 12.06
N LYS A 33 6.86 1.89 13.11
CA LYS A 33 7.30 1.72 14.50
C LYS A 33 7.43 0.24 14.89
N ARG A 34 6.43 -0.58 14.56
CA ARG A 34 6.45 -2.01 14.86
C ARG A 34 7.59 -2.74 14.13
N TRP A 35 7.75 -2.48 12.83
CA TRP A 35 8.81 -3.08 12.03
C TRP A 35 10.20 -2.61 12.49
N SER A 36 10.32 -1.36 12.95
CA SER A 36 11.59 -0.87 13.49
C SER A 36 12.04 -1.69 14.71
N ILE A 37 11.10 -2.07 15.58
CA ILE A 37 11.38 -2.95 16.72
C ILE A 37 11.76 -4.34 16.23
N THR A 38 10.95 -4.93 15.34
CA THR A 38 11.17 -6.30 14.85
C THR A 38 12.51 -6.45 14.13
N LEU A 39 12.92 -5.45 13.33
CA LEU A 39 14.11 -5.51 12.48
C LEU A 39 15.35 -4.89 13.13
N GLY A 40 15.21 -4.23 14.28
CA GLY A 40 16.32 -3.59 14.98
C GLY A 40 16.90 -2.36 14.25
N GLN A 41 16.16 -1.76 13.31
CA GLN A 41 16.60 -0.57 12.56
C GLN A 41 15.43 0.38 12.28
N PRO A 42 15.65 1.70 12.17
CA PRO A 42 14.58 2.64 11.87
C PRO A 42 13.93 2.36 10.50
N ILE A 43 12.61 2.21 10.50
CA ILE A 43 11.76 2.11 9.31
C ILE A 43 10.88 3.35 9.23
N THR A 44 10.70 3.88 8.02
CA THR A 44 9.85 5.04 7.73
C THR A 44 8.49 4.59 7.16
N PRO A 45 7.44 5.43 7.26
CA PRO A 45 6.15 5.17 6.62
C PRO A 45 6.25 4.92 5.11
N SER A 46 7.09 5.67 4.39
CA SER A 46 7.33 5.45 2.96
C SER A 46 7.95 4.08 2.67
N GLN A 47 8.91 3.64 3.49
CA GLN A 47 9.48 2.29 3.35
C GLN A 47 8.44 1.20 3.57
N VAL A 48 7.49 1.39 4.51
CA VAL A 48 6.37 0.44 4.67
C VAL A 48 5.56 0.34 3.37
N ALA A 49 5.17 1.48 2.79
CA ALA A 49 4.40 1.47 1.55
C ALA A 49 5.16 0.80 0.38
N LEU A 50 6.47 1.06 0.25
CA LEU A 50 7.33 0.40 -0.75
C LEU A 50 7.38 -1.12 -0.54
N CYS A 51 7.60 -1.59 0.68
CA CYS A 51 7.61 -3.03 0.96
C CYS A 51 6.24 -3.69 0.72
N LEU A 52 5.14 -2.98 0.95
CA LEU A 52 3.80 -3.49 0.63
C LEU A 52 3.54 -3.55 -0.88
N ILE A 53 4.13 -2.64 -1.67
CA ILE A 53 4.15 -2.76 -3.14
C ILE A 53 4.93 -4.01 -3.56
N ASP A 54 6.15 -4.20 -3.02
CA ASP A 54 6.98 -5.37 -3.33
C ASP A 54 6.26 -6.69 -3.00
N LEU A 55 5.52 -6.74 -1.90
CA LEU A 55 4.69 -7.90 -1.55
C LEU A 55 3.67 -8.25 -2.65
N LYS A 56 3.07 -7.24 -3.27
CA LYS A 56 2.09 -7.45 -4.36
C LYS A 56 2.78 -7.80 -5.67
N LEU A 57 3.94 -7.22 -5.95
CA LEU A 57 4.77 -7.61 -7.09
C LEU A 57 5.25 -9.07 -6.98
N ALA A 58 5.67 -9.51 -5.79
CA ALA A 58 6.02 -10.90 -5.54
C ALA A 58 4.84 -11.84 -5.79
N ARG A 59 3.61 -11.45 -5.41
CA ARG A 59 2.41 -12.22 -5.72
C ARG A 59 2.11 -12.25 -7.22
N LEU A 60 2.26 -11.13 -7.92
CA LEU A 60 2.08 -11.06 -9.37
C LEU A 60 3.14 -11.86 -10.14
N ALA A 61 4.36 -11.97 -9.62
CA ALA A 61 5.38 -12.83 -10.20
C ALA A 61 4.97 -14.32 -10.12
N HIS A 62 4.20 -14.71 -9.11
CA HIS A 62 3.65 -16.06 -8.97
C HIS A 62 2.35 -16.25 -9.79
N ASP A 63 1.42 -15.30 -9.72
CA ASP A 63 0.17 -15.28 -10.49
C ASP A 63 0.02 -13.93 -11.23
N PRO A 64 0.47 -13.86 -12.49
CA PRO A 64 0.38 -12.63 -13.28
C PRO A 64 -1.06 -12.17 -13.57
N GLY A 65 -2.05 -13.03 -13.39
CA GLY A 65 -3.47 -12.71 -13.58
C GLY A 65 -4.15 -12.13 -12.35
N HIS A 66 -3.44 -12.02 -11.21
CA HIS A 66 -4.04 -11.67 -9.93
C HIS A 66 -4.44 -10.19 -9.83
N LEU A 67 -5.67 -9.89 -10.27
CA LEU A 67 -6.18 -8.52 -10.40
C LEU A 67 -6.13 -7.70 -9.12
N ASP A 68 -6.48 -8.30 -7.98
CA ASP A 68 -6.45 -7.64 -6.66
C ASP A 68 -5.05 -7.10 -6.32
N SER A 69 -3.99 -7.80 -6.73
CA SER A 69 -2.63 -7.31 -6.50
C SER A 69 -2.22 -6.16 -7.42
N MET A 70 -2.74 -6.09 -8.64
CA MET A 70 -2.54 -4.90 -9.47
C MET A 70 -3.22 -3.68 -8.84
N ILE A 71 -4.46 -3.85 -8.34
CA ILE A 71 -5.22 -2.81 -7.65
C ILE A 71 -4.49 -2.35 -6.39
N ASP A 72 -4.00 -3.29 -5.58
CA ASP A 72 -3.25 -2.98 -4.37
C ASP A 72 -1.94 -2.23 -4.68
N VAL A 73 -1.23 -2.56 -5.76
CA VAL A 73 -0.04 -1.79 -6.19
C VAL A 73 -0.42 -0.33 -6.43
N ALA A 74 -1.50 -0.08 -7.17
CA ALA A 74 -1.98 1.28 -7.41
C ALA A 74 -2.42 1.98 -6.11
N GLY A 75 -3.13 1.26 -5.23
CA GLY A 75 -3.55 1.76 -3.93
C GLY A 75 -2.39 2.12 -3.02
N TYR A 76 -1.37 1.26 -2.91
CA TYR A 76 -0.17 1.55 -2.12
C TYR A 76 0.71 2.62 -2.74
N ALA A 77 0.73 2.78 -4.07
CA ALA A 77 1.39 3.92 -4.70
C ALA A 77 0.72 5.26 -4.33
N ALA A 78 -0.62 5.28 -4.24
CA ALA A 78 -1.34 6.46 -3.75
C ALA A 78 -1.01 6.74 -2.27
N VAL A 79 -1.03 5.70 -1.42
CA VAL A 79 -0.61 5.83 -0.01
C VAL A 79 0.84 6.31 0.12
N LEU A 80 1.76 5.79 -0.71
CA LEU A 80 3.16 6.22 -0.76
C LEU A 80 3.27 7.72 -1.02
N LYS A 81 2.47 8.28 -1.94
CA LYS A 81 2.45 9.72 -2.23
C LYS A 81 2.04 10.55 -1.00
N GLU A 82 1.12 10.05 -0.19
CA GLU A 82 0.65 10.75 1.01
C GLU A 82 1.65 10.71 2.17
N VAL A 83 2.47 9.67 2.25
CA VAL A 83 3.44 9.49 3.35
C VAL A 83 4.87 9.88 2.97
N SER A 84 5.13 10.12 1.69
CA SER A 84 6.40 10.64 1.18
C SER A 84 6.35 12.16 1.13
N ARG A 85 7.28 12.80 1.84
CA ARG A 85 7.48 14.26 1.80
C ARG A 85 7.85 14.72 0.40
#